data_AF-A0A1H8VJR1-F1
#
_entry.id   AF-A0A1H8VJR1-F1
#
_cell.length_a   1.000
_cell.length_b   1.000
_cell.length_c   1.000
_cell.angle_alpha   90.00
_cell.angle_beta   90.00
_cell.angle_gamma   90.00
#
_symmetry.space_group_name_H-M   'P 1'
#
loop_
_entity.id
_entity.type
_entity.pdbx_description
1 polymer ?
#
loop_
_entity_poly.entity_id
_entity_poly.type
_entity_poly.pdbx_seq_one_letter_code
_entity_poly.pdbx_strand_id
1 'polypeptide(L)'
;MRNSFPYVSGDFGSDPVFGKSYLIGENKDNIVKVDIYYASEPFFGELIESDGIRLASVEEIIAMKVDVVRRGGRKKDFWDLHELLEQYSINQMIALHATGYEWTHDEELITKNFTDFGQADEDFDPICLKGKEWAFIKEDFEEAVNSRQ
;
A
#
# COMPACT_ATOMS: atom_id res chain seq x y z
N MET A 1 9.45 -14.45 18.20
CA MET A 1 9.23 -15.34 17.04
C MET A 1 9.85 -16.72 17.18
N ARG A 2 11.16 -16.88 17.42
CA ARG A 2 11.79 -18.22 17.55
C ARG A 2 11.23 -19.09 18.69
N ASN A 3 10.66 -18.47 19.73
CA ASN A 3 10.00 -19.18 20.84
C ASN A 3 8.52 -19.50 20.59
N SER A 4 7.96 -19.02 19.48
CA SER A 4 6.52 -19.09 19.17
C SER A 4 6.23 -19.96 17.95
N PHE A 5 7.20 -20.13 17.04
CA PHE A 5 7.04 -20.88 15.79
C PHE A 5 8.14 -21.94 15.64
N PRO A 6 7.79 -23.19 15.26
CA PRO A 6 8.76 -24.27 15.04
C PRO A 6 9.75 -23.98 13.90
N TYR A 7 9.28 -23.33 12.82
CA TYR A 7 10.12 -22.88 11.73
C TYR A 7 10.18 -21.35 11.70
N VAL A 8 11.40 -20.83 11.76
CA VAL A 8 11.69 -19.41 11.57
C VAL A 8 12.96 -19.32 10.71
N SER A 9 12.81 -18.78 9.52
CA SER A 9 13.92 -18.49 8.59
C SER A 9 13.90 -17.02 8.23
N GLY A 10 15.05 -16.35 8.27
CA GLY A 10 15.09 -14.90 8.15
C GLY A 10 16.37 -14.27 8.68
N ASP A 11 16.90 -13.33 7.90
CA ASP A 11 17.43 -12.01 8.28
C ASP A 11 17.66 -11.24 6.97
N PHE A 12 16.60 -11.06 6.19
CA PHE A 12 16.67 -10.56 4.81
C PHE A 12 15.81 -9.30 4.70
N GLY A 13 16.33 -8.24 4.09
CA GLY A 13 15.67 -6.93 4.04
C GLY A 13 16.68 -5.78 4.03
N SER A 14 16.19 -4.54 4.08
CA SER A 14 17.02 -3.35 4.26
C SER A 14 17.66 -3.31 5.65
N ASP A 15 18.63 -2.40 5.86
CA ASP A 15 19.40 -2.28 7.11
C ASP A 15 18.53 -2.46 8.38
N PRO A 16 19.04 -3.13 9.44
CA PRO A 16 18.31 -3.48 10.67
C PRO A 16 17.59 -2.32 11.37
N VAL A 17 17.90 -1.08 11.00
CA VAL A 17 17.39 0.17 11.56
C VAL A 17 15.91 0.39 11.23
N PHE A 18 15.41 -0.06 10.08
CA PHE A 18 14.05 0.27 9.61
C PHE A 18 13.02 -0.86 9.75
N GLY A 19 13.46 -2.10 9.92
CA GLY A 19 12.57 -3.26 10.02
C GLY A 19 13.23 -4.54 9.55
N LYS A 20 12.51 -5.65 9.66
CA LYS A 20 12.97 -6.98 9.27
C LYS A 20 11.82 -7.83 8.73
N SER A 21 12.13 -8.62 7.70
CA SER A 21 11.26 -9.66 7.17
C SER A 21 11.63 -11.03 7.74
N TYR A 22 10.62 -11.86 7.97
CA TYR A 22 10.77 -13.23 8.47
C TYR A 22 9.86 -14.17 7.69
N LEU A 23 10.29 -15.42 7.53
CA LEU A 23 9.45 -16.53 7.12
C LEU A 23 9.19 -17.37 8.36
N ILE A 24 7.94 -17.49 8.77
CA ILE A 24 7.53 -18.25 9.96
C ILE A 24 6.51 -19.32 9.60
N GLY A 25 6.52 -20.44 10.32
CA GLY A 25 5.53 -21.49 10.08
C GLY A 25 5.81 -22.77 10.86
N GLU A 26 5.13 -23.83 10.48
CA GLU A 26 5.33 -25.17 11.06
C GLU A 26 6.58 -25.83 10.48
N ASN A 27 6.80 -25.67 9.17
CA ASN A 27 7.92 -26.23 8.42
C ASN A 27 8.13 -25.44 7.12
N LYS A 28 9.18 -25.74 6.35
CA LYS A 28 9.56 -25.02 5.13
C LYS A 28 8.48 -25.01 4.02
N ASP A 29 7.57 -25.98 4.03
CA ASP A 29 6.51 -26.13 3.02
C ASP A 29 5.19 -25.48 3.48
N ASN A 30 5.10 -25.06 4.75
CA ASN A 30 3.97 -24.34 5.34
C ASN A 30 4.48 -23.10 6.10
N ILE A 31 4.75 -22.04 5.34
CA ILE A 31 5.33 -20.77 5.82
C ILE A 31 4.50 -19.56 5.41
N VAL A 32 4.54 -18.53 6.25
CA VAL A 32 4.00 -17.19 6.02
C VAL A 32 5.13 -16.18 6.11
N LYS A 33 5.17 -15.25 5.15
CA LYS A 33 6.07 -14.10 5.22
C LYS A 33 5.48 -13.04 6.14
N VAL A 34 6.27 -12.56 7.10
CA VAL A 34 5.91 -11.49 8.04
C VAL A 34 6.93 -10.38 7.93
N ASP A 35 6.43 -9.18 7.68
CA ASP A 35 7.20 -7.95 7.55
C ASP A 35 6.96 -7.09 8.80
N ILE A 36 8.02 -6.76 9.55
CA ILE A 36 7.95 -5.97 10.78
C ILE A 36 8.79 -4.72 10.59
N TYR A 37 8.14 -3.56 10.53
CA TYR A 37 8.79 -2.28 10.27
C TYR A 37 8.39 -1.25 11.31
N TYR A 38 9.31 -0.35 11.63
CA TYR A 38 8.97 0.87 12.35
C TYR A 38 8.29 1.83 11.39
N ALA A 39 7.16 2.39 11.81
CA ALA A 39 6.53 3.46 11.05
C ALA A 39 7.39 4.72 11.14
N SER A 40 7.69 5.32 9.99
CA SER A 40 8.44 6.57 9.91
C SER A 40 7.60 7.76 10.41
N GLU A 41 6.28 7.69 10.21
CA GLU A 41 5.31 8.68 10.65
C GLU A 41 4.33 8.06 11.66
N PRO A 42 3.79 8.83 12.63
CA PRO A 42 2.72 8.37 13.50
C PRO A 42 1.44 8.09 12.71
N PHE A 43 0.72 7.05 13.11
CA PHE A 43 -0.63 6.78 12.59
C PHE A 43 -1.57 7.91 13.00
N PHE A 44 -2.34 8.43 12.06
CA PHE A 44 -3.29 9.53 12.26
C PHE A 44 -4.75 9.05 12.26
N GLY A 45 -5.03 7.88 11.69
CA GLY A 45 -6.37 7.29 11.69
C GLY A 45 -6.73 6.60 13.00
N GLU A 46 -8.03 6.40 13.23
CA GLU A 46 -8.49 5.58 14.35
C GLU A 46 -8.06 4.12 14.17
N LEU A 47 -7.59 3.51 15.25
CA LEU A 47 -7.26 2.09 15.27
C LEU A 47 -8.53 1.26 15.15
N ILE A 48 -8.57 0.35 14.17
CA ILE A 48 -9.64 -0.64 14.05
C ILE A 48 -9.23 -1.90 14.80
N GLU A 49 -10.12 -2.43 15.64
CA GLU A 49 -9.91 -3.72 16.29
C GLU A 49 -10.92 -4.75 15.76
N SER A 50 -10.42 -5.87 15.25
CA SER A 50 -11.23 -6.99 14.77
C SER A 50 -10.59 -8.29 15.22
N ASP A 51 -11.35 -9.19 15.85
CA ASP A 51 -10.87 -10.47 16.37
C ASP A 51 -9.64 -10.37 17.30
N GLY A 52 -9.54 -9.25 18.05
CA GLY A 52 -8.38 -8.94 18.90
C GLY A 52 -7.12 -8.54 18.13
N ILE A 53 -7.23 -8.31 16.81
CA ILE A 53 -6.16 -7.84 15.94
C ILE A 53 -6.36 -6.34 15.70
N ARG A 54 -5.27 -5.60 15.94
CA ARG A 54 -5.19 -4.16 15.67
C ARG A 54 -4.85 -3.92 14.21
N LEU A 55 -5.71 -3.19 13.51
CA LEU A 55 -5.62 -2.87 12.10
C LEU A 55 -5.58 -1.34 11.91
N ALA A 56 -4.89 -0.91 10.85
CA ALA A 56 -4.94 0.48 10.41
C ALA A 56 -6.34 0.81 9.85
N SER A 57 -6.75 2.06 9.97
CA SER A 57 -7.95 2.55 9.26
C SER A 57 -7.77 2.49 7.75
N VAL A 58 -8.88 2.56 7.01
CA VAL A 58 -8.84 2.62 5.54
C VAL A 58 -8.13 3.90 5.09
N GLU A 59 -8.39 5.01 5.77
CA GLU A 59 -7.77 6.32 5.54
C GLU A 59 -6.25 6.28 5.65
N GLU A 60 -5.73 5.61 6.69
CA GLU A 60 -4.30 5.41 6.89
C GLU A 60 -3.71 4.59 5.74
N ILE A 61 -4.36 3.49 5.36
CA ILE A 61 -3.91 2.63 4.26
C ILE A 61 -3.89 3.42 2.94
N ILE A 62 -4.90 4.25 2.67
CA ILE A 62 -4.92 5.14 1.50
C ILE A 62 -3.70 6.04 1.50
N ALA A 63 -3.42 6.75 2.61
CA ALA A 63 -2.27 7.65 2.69
C ALA A 63 -0.95 6.90 2.41
N MET A 64 -0.78 5.70 2.99
CA MET A 64 0.39 4.86 2.73
C MET A 64 0.53 4.45 1.25
N LYS A 65 -0.57 4.15 0.58
CA LYS A 65 -0.57 3.78 -0.85
C LYS A 65 -0.27 4.98 -1.74
N VAL A 66 -0.84 6.15 -1.41
CA VAL A 66 -0.56 7.40 -2.11
C VAL A 66 0.91 7.80 -1.97
N ASP A 67 1.55 7.58 -0.81
CA ASP A 67 2.99 7.79 -0.63
C ASP A 67 3.83 6.89 -1.57
N VAL A 68 3.36 5.67 -1.86
CA VAL A 68 4.01 4.79 -2.85
C VAL A 68 3.81 5.33 -4.27
N VAL A 69 2.60 5.76 -4.62
CA VAL A 69 2.30 6.39 -5.93
C VAL A 69 3.14 7.66 -6.12
N ARG A 70 3.30 8.51 -5.10
CA ARG A 70 4.18 9.69 -5.14
C ARG A 70 5.61 9.33 -5.58
N ARG A 71 6.10 8.14 -5.24
CA ARG A 71 7.46 7.67 -5.53
C ARG A 71 7.58 6.88 -6.85
N GLY A 72 6.51 6.86 -7.66
CA GLY A 72 6.45 6.18 -8.95
C GLY A 72 5.45 5.02 -9.01
N GLY A 73 4.95 4.57 -7.86
CA GLY A 73 3.92 3.54 -7.77
C GLY A 73 4.41 2.12 -8.06
N ARG A 74 3.63 1.14 -7.60
CA ARG A 74 3.75 -0.27 -7.99
C ARG A 74 2.36 -0.73 -8.42
N LYS A 75 2.27 -1.67 -9.38
CA LYS A 75 0.98 -2.08 -9.96
C LYS A 75 -0.06 -2.49 -8.91
N LYS A 76 0.36 -3.25 -7.89
CA LYS A 76 -0.53 -3.67 -6.80
C LYS A 76 -1.11 -2.50 -5.99
N ASP A 77 -0.39 -1.39 -5.83
CA ASP A 77 -0.88 -0.25 -5.05
C ASP A 77 -1.92 0.55 -5.84
N PHE A 78 -1.79 0.63 -7.17
CA PHE A 78 -2.85 1.15 -8.04
C PHE A 78 -4.10 0.27 -7.97
N TRP A 79 -3.93 -1.05 -8.00
CA TRP A 79 -5.04 -2.00 -7.78
C TRP A 79 -5.75 -1.77 -6.44
N ASP A 80 -5.00 -1.65 -5.34
CA ASP A 80 -5.57 -1.41 -4.02
C ASP A 80 -6.33 -0.07 -3.96
N LEU A 81 -5.78 0.99 -4.56
CA LEU A 81 -6.43 2.30 -4.62
C LEU A 81 -7.66 2.31 -5.56
N HIS A 82 -7.63 1.55 -6.65
CA HIS A 82 -8.74 1.41 -7.58
C HIS A 82 -9.99 0.85 -6.90
N GLU A 83 -9.81 -0.13 -6.01
CA GLU A 83 -10.89 -0.68 -5.21
C GLU A 83 -11.56 0.35 -4.29
N LEU A 84 -10.86 1.46 -3.99
CA LEU A 84 -11.33 2.52 -3.12
C LEU A 84 -11.89 3.73 -3.89
N LEU A 85 -11.76 3.79 -5.22
CA LEU A 85 -12.25 4.91 -6.04
C LEU A 85 -13.77 5.12 -5.96
N GLU A 86 -14.54 4.07 -5.70
CA GLU A 86 -15.99 4.18 -5.52
C GLU A 86 -16.38 4.93 -4.22
N GLN A 87 -15.48 4.95 -3.23
CA GLN A 87 -15.73 5.50 -1.90
C GLN A 87 -14.93 6.78 -1.63
N TYR A 88 -13.76 6.91 -2.25
CA TYR A 88 -12.83 8.03 -2.08
C TYR A 88 -12.42 8.57 -3.45
N SER A 89 -12.72 9.85 -3.68
CA SER A 89 -12.18 10.58 -4.82
C SER A 89 -10.66 10.76 -4.71
N ILE A 90 -9.99 11.00 -5.85
CA ILE A 90 -8.55 11.30 -5.88
C ILE A 90 -8.20 12.49 -4.97
N ASN A 91 -9.04 13.54 -4.94
CA ASN A 91 -8.86 14.68 -4.05
C ASN A 91 -8.86 14.27 -2.57
N GLN A 92 -9.77 13.38 -2.17
CA GLN A 92 -9.81 12.86 -0.79
C GLN A 92 -8.57 12.02 -0.49
N MET A 93 -8.14 11.17 -1.42
CA MET A 93 -6.93 10.35 -1.24
C MET A 93 -5.67 11.23 -1.06
N ILE A 94 -5.55 12.31 -1.82
CA ILE A 94 -4.45 13.27 -1.71
C ILE A 94 -4.52 14.02 -0.37
N ALA A 95 -5.69 14.46 0.07
CA ALA A 95 -5.87 15.12 1.36
C ALA A 95 -5.50 14.20 2.53
N LEU A 96 -5.81 12.90 2.43
CA LEU A 96 -5.38 11.90 3.41
C LEU A 96 -3.86 11.77 3.45
N HIS A 97 -3.18 11.74 2.30
CA HIS A 97 -1.71 11.78 2.25
C HIS A 97 -1.14 13.05 2.90
N ALA A 98 -1.75 14.22 2.70
CA ALA A 98 -1.32 15.46 3.35
C ALA A 98 -1.36 15.38 4.88
N THR A 99 -2.32 14.62 5.42
CA THR A 99 -2.49 14.44 6.87
C THR A 99 -1.39 13.55 7.46
N GLY A 100 -1.04 12.44 6.80
CA GLY A 100 -0.06 11.48 7.30
C GLY A 100 1.40 11.78 6.92
N TYR A 101 1.64 12.56 5.88
CA TYR A 101 2.96 12.73 5.25
C TYR A 101 3.31 14.20 4.96
N GLU A 102 3.00 15.11 5.89
CA GLU A 102 3.12 16.57 5.74
C GLU A 102 4.43 17.01 5.07
N TRP A 103 5.58 16.47 5.53
CA TRP A 103 6.91 16.87 5.05
C TRP A 103 7.26 16.43 3.63
N THR A 104 6.61 15.36 3.14
CA THR A 104 6.88 14.79 1.82
C THR A 104 5.72 14.97 0.85
N HIS A 105 4.66 15.65 1.29
CA HIS A 105 3.48 15.92 0.50
C HIS A 105 3.79 16.87 -0.65
N ASP A 106 3.40 16.47 -1.85
CA ASP A 106 3.48 17.26 -3.08
C ASP A 106 2.25 16.91 -3.93
N GLU A 107 1.22 17.75 -3.84
CA GLU A 107 -0.06 17.50 -4.50
C GLU A 107 0.08 17.41 -6.02
N GLU A 108 0.89 18.28 -6.64
CA GLU A 108 1.08 18.31 -8.10
C GLU A 108 1.77 17.02 -8.57
N LEU A 109 2.83 16.61 -7.87
CA LEU A 109 3.54 15.37 -8.17
C LEU A 109 2.66 14.14 -7.97
N ILE A 110 1.92 14.06 -6.87
CA ILE A 110 1.02 12.95 -6.58
C ILE A 110 -0.06 12.86 -7.67
N THR A 111 -0.67 13.99 -8.00
CA THR A 111 -1.71 14.08 -9.04
C THR A 111 -1.21 13.57 -10.37
N LYS A 112 -0.03 14.00 -10.79
CA LYS A 112 0.61 13.50 -12.02
C LYS A 112 0.83 11.98 -11.94
N ASN A 113 1.37 11.50 -10.83
CA ASN A 113 1.75 10.10 -10.68
C ASN A 113 0.57 9.13 -10.55
N PHE A 114 -0.64 9.61 -10.24
CA PHE A 114 -1.85 8.80 -10.34
C PHE A 114 -2.14 8.31 -11.77
N THR A 115 -1.57 8.96 -12.77
CA THR A 115 -1.67 8.59 -14.19
C THR A 115 -0.32 8.23 -14.83
N ASP A 116 0.76 8.20 -14.03
CA ASP A 116 2.08 7.76 -14.51
C ASP A 116 2.28 6.28 -14.16
N PHE A 117 1.93 5.42 -15.11
CA PHE A 117 2.00 3.97 -14.93
C PHE A 117 3.35 3.37 -15.35
N GLY A 118 4.34 4.19 -15.73
CA GLY A 118 5.57 3.70 -16.35
C GLY A 118 6.30 2.62 -15.54
N GLN A 119 6.47 2.84 -14.23
CA GLN A 119 7.07 1.83 -13.34
C GLN A 119 6.13 0.66 -13.06
N ALA A 120 4.84 0.94 -12.87
CA ALA A 120 3.84 -0.09 -12.60
C ALA A 120 3.67 -1.06 -13.79
N ASP A 121 3.81 -0.59 -15.03
CA ASP A 121 3.71 -1.42 -16.23
C ASP A 121 4.80 -2.51 -16.27
N GLU A 122 5.94 -2.31 -15.59
CA GLU A 122 7.03 -3.30 -15.46
C GLU A 122 6.76 -4.38 -14.40
N ASP A 123 5.81 -4.17 -13.49
CA ASP A 123 5.44 -5.14 -12.45
C ASP A 123 4.59 -6.29 -13.01
N PHE A 124 4.65 -7.44 -12.35
CA PHE A 124 3.72 -8.54 -12.61
C PHE A 124 2.28 -8.16 -12.26
N ASP A 125 1.33 -8.68 -13.05
CA ASP A 125 -0.09 -8.49 -12.76
C ASP A 125 -0.47 -9.24 -11.47
N PRO A 126 -1.16 -8.59 -10.52
CA PRO A 126 -1.66 -9.27 -9.34
C PRO A 126 -2.79 -10.25 -9.71
N ILE A 127 -2.97 -11.28 -8.89
CA ILE A 127 -4.12 -12.19 -9.03
C ILE A 127 -5.38 -11.44 -8.61
N CYS A 128 -6.15 -10.97 -9.58
CA CYS A 128 -7.42 -10.32 -9.34
C CYS A 128 -8.55 -11.32 -9.07
N LEU A 129 -9.22 -11.20 -7.93
CA LEU A 129 -10.40 -12.00 -7.62
C LEU A 129 -11.71 -11.43 -8.19
N LYS A 130 -11.71 -10.18 -8.67
CA LYS A 130 -12.87 -9.49 -9.26
C LYS A 130 -12.89 -9.54 -10.79
N GLY A 131 -11.91 -10.20 -11.43
CA GLY A 131 -11.83 -10.31 -12.90
C GLY A 131 -11.61 -8.98 -13.63
N LYS A 132 -11.03 -7.98 -12.96
CA LYS A 132 -10.62 -6.72 -13.60
C LYS A 132 -9.31 -6.93 -14.37
N GLU A 133 -9.10 -6.11 -15.37
CA GLU A 133 -7.88 -6.10 -16.20
C GLU A 133 -7.12 -4.80 -15.97
N TRP A 134 -5.79 -4.85 -16.08
CA TRP A 134 -4.94 -3.69 -15.81
C TRP A 134 -5.26 -2.49 -16.71
N ALA A 135 -5.65 -2.72 -17.96
CA ALA A 135 -6.03 -1.64 -18.89
C ALA A 135 -7.21 -0.80 -18.37
N PHE A 136 -8.26 -1.43 -17.85
CA PHE A 136 -9.44 -0.72 -17.33
C PHE A 136 -9.12 0.06 -16.06
N ILE A 137 -8.22 -0.45 -15.23
CA ILE A 137 -7.80 0.28 -14.02
C ILE A 137 -7.12 1.59 -14.40
N LYS A 138 -6.26 1.57 -15.43
CA LYS A 138 -5.60 2.79 -15.94
C LYS A 138 -6.61 3.80 -16.47
N GLU A 139 -7.55 3.35 -17.29
CA GLU A 139 -8.65 4.18 -17.82
C GLU A 139 -9.46 4.83 -16.68
N ASP A 140 -9.85 4.05 -15.68
CA ASP A 140 -10.62 4.55 -14.53
C ASP A 140 -9.84 5.60 -13.72
N PHE A 141 -8.52 5.44 -13.55
CA PHE A 141 -7.68 6.46 -12.90
C PHE A 141 -7.56 7.74 -13.73
N GLU A 142 -7.37 7.62 -15.05
CA GLU A 142 -7.33 8.77 -15.95
C GLU A 142 -8.64 9.55 -15.92
N GLU A 143 -9.79 8.85 -15.96
CA GLU A 143 -11.11 9.44 -15.82
C GLU A 143 -11.28 10.11 -14.45
N ALA A 144 -10.93 9.42 -13.37
CA ALA A 144 -11.05 9.94 -12.01
C ALA A 144 -10.20 11.21 -11.80
N VAL A 145 -8.99 11.26 -12.37
CA VAL A 145 -8.12 12.45 -12.31
C VAL A 145 -8.68 13.59 -13.15
N ASN A 146 -9.16 13.32 -14.37
CA ASN A 146 -9.75 14.33 -15.24
C ASN A 146 -11.06 14.93 -14.68
N SER A 147 -11.81 14.14 -13.92
CA SER A 147 -13.05 14.58 -13.25
C SER A 147 -12.84 15.50 -12.04
N ARG A 148 -11.59 15.78 -11.66
CA ARG A 148 -11.25 16.67 -10.53
C ARG A 148 -11.52 18.17 -10.80
N GLN A 149 -11.88 18.54 -12.04
CA GLN A 149 -12.12 19.94 -12.46
C GLN A 149 -13.45 20.53 -11.98
#